data_AF-A0A1G3IPE6-F1
#
_entry.id   AF-A0A1G3IPE6-F1
#
_cell.length_a   1.000
_cell.length_b   1.000
_cell.length_c   1.000
_cell.angle_alpha   90.00
_cell.angle_beta   90.00
_cell.angle_gamma   90.00
#
_symmetry.space_group_name_H-M   'P 1'
#
loop_
_entity.id
_entity.type
_entity.pdbx_description
1 polymer ?
#
loop_
_entity_poly.entity_id
_entity_poly.type
_entity_poly.pdbx_seq_one_letter_code
_entity_poly.pdbx_strand_id
1 'polypeptide(L)'
;MHSGEVVAGNVGFAGKKMEYTVIGDTVNLASRLEGTAKYYGITYLVGEQTRMLAPEACPYRELDKIRVVGKHLPVTIYEPQVGPGALSSAHLARFHAGLQRYRQREWALAQDEFSALLGELPDDKPSQLYVGRCDYFITQPPAEDWDGVFNRAEK
;
A
#
# COMPACT_ATOMS: atom_id res chain seq x y z
N MET A 1 -26.98 21.55 -3.75
CA MET A 1 -26.58 21.33 -2.35
C MET A 1 -26.07 19.90 -2.26
N HIS A 2 -24.81 19.72 -1.87
CA HIS A 2 -24.10 18.44 -1.92
C HIS A 2 -24.17 17.80 -0.53
N SER A 3 -24.81 16.65 -0.43
CA SER A 3 -24.82 15.79 0.75
C SER A 3 -24.34 14.42 0.31
N GLY A 4 -23.36 13.86 1.00
CA GLY A 4 -22.85 12.52 0.74
C GLY A 4 -22.53 11.81 2.05
N GLU A 5 -23.57 11.37 2.74
CA GLU A 5 -23.51 10.43 3.86
C GLU A 5 -23.15 9.04 3.28
N VAL A 6 -22.06 8.42 3.74
CA VAL A 6 -21.67 7.08 3.29
C VAL A 6 -22.10 6.05 4.32
N VAL A 7 -23.16 5.30 3.98
CA VAL A 7 -23.74 4.22 4.77
C VAL A 7 -22.86 2.97 4.65
N ALA A 8 -22.38 2.46 5.79
CA ALA A 8 -21.81 1.12 5.88
C ALA A 8 -22.94 0.07 5.86
N GLY A 9 -23.12 -0.61 4.72
CA GLY A 9 -24.11 -1.66 4.55
C GLY A 9 -23.50 -3.06 4.76
N ASN A 10 -24.15 -3.90 5.56
CA ASN A 10 -23.85 -5.32 5.66
C ASN A 10 -24.42 -6.05 4.43
N VAL A 11 -23.56 -6.60 3.57
CA VAL A 11 -23.97 -7.52 2.48
C VAL A 11 -23.07 -8.75 2.53
N GLY A 12 -23.48 -9.73 3.34
CA GLY A 12 -22.95 -11.07 3.28
C GLY A 12 -23.80 -11.95 2.38
N PHE A 13 -23.19 -12.55 1.36
CA PHE A 13 -23.57 -13.88 0.90
C PHE A 13 -22.38 -14.82 1.15
N ALA A 14 -22.64 -15.92 1.85
CA ALA A 14 -21.64 -16.85 2.34
C ALA A 14 -20.79 -17.46 1.19
N GLY A 15 -19.46 -17.39 1.32
CA GLY A 15 -18.54 -18.27 0.58
C GLY A 15 -17.57 -17.64 -0.43
N LYS A 16 -17.47 -16.31 -0.57
CA LYS A 16 -16.43 -15.67 -1.40
C LYS A 16 -15.58 -14.69 -0.60
N LYS A 17 -14.26 -14.68 -0.86
CA LYS A 17 -13.30 -13.70 -0.33
C LYS A 17 -13.87 -12.29 -0.50
N MET A 18 -14.07 -11.58 0.59
CA MET A 18 -14.72 -10.27 0.58
C MET A 18 -13.69 -9.17 0.38
N GLU A 19 -13.73 -8.54 -0.80
CA GLU A 19 -12.97 -7.32 -1.10
C GLU A 19 -13.77 -6.13 -0.55
N TYR A 20 -13.43 -5.65 0.65
CA TYR A 20 -14.04 -4.43 1.22
C TYR A 20 -13.17 -3.22 0.89
N THR A 21 -13.77 -2.21 0.26
CA THR A 21 -13.09 -0.94 -0.06
C THR A 21 -13.88 0.21 0.54
N VAL A 22 -13.34 0.87 1.58
CA VAL A 22 -13.88 2.11 2.15
C VAL A 22 -12.90 3.23 1.84
N ILE A 23 -13.32 4.17 0.99
CA ILE A 23 -12.53 5.37 0.68
C ILE A 23 -13.41 6.59 0.88
N GLY A 24 -13.05 7.41 1.86
CA GLY A 24 -13.56 8.77 1.97
C GLY A 24 -13.18 9.56 0.71
N ASP A 25 -14.21 10.19 0.13
CA ASP A 25 -14.21 11.09 -1.00
C ASP A 25 -13.96 10.50 -2.42
N THR A 26 -15.08 10.35 -3.12
CA THR A 26 -15.26 10.21 -4.58
C THR A 26 -15.34 8.78 -5.16
N VAL A 27 -16.52 8.48 -5.71
CA VAL A 27 -16.98 7.23 -6.37
C VAL A 27 -16.08 6.76 -7.54
N ASN A 28 -15.19 7.60 -8.05
CA ASN A 28 -14.23 7.29 -9.13
C ASN A 28 -12.90 6.71 -8.62
N LEU A 29 -12.66 6.76 -7.31
CA LEU A 29 -11.44 6.25 -6.67
C LEU A 29 -11.56 4.75 -6.33
N ALA A 30 -12.77 4.25 -6.08
CA ALA A 30 -13.02 2.86 -5.67
C ALA A 30 -12.64 1.81 -6.74
N SER A 31 -13.04 2.00 -8.00
CA SER A 31 -12.71 1.04 -9.08
C SER A 31 -11.22 0.99 -9.41
N ARG A 32 -10.52 2.12 -9.26
CA ARG A 32 -9.08 2.20 -9.47
C ARG A 32 -8.31 1.56 -8.32
N LEU A 33 -8.81 1.68 -7.10
CA LEU A 33 -8.18 1.08 -5.92
C LEU A 33 -8.38 -0.44 -5.83
N GLU A 34 -9.42 -1.02 -6.44
CA GLU A 34 -9.51 -2.47 -6.60
C GLU A 34 -8.34 -2.99 -7.47
N GLY A 35 -8.03 -2.31 -8.58
CA GLY A 35 -6.85 -2.59 -9.39
C GLY A 35 -5.54 -2.43 -8.62
N THR A 36 -5.47 -1.41 -7.75
CA THR A 36 -4.33 -1.18 -6.86
C THR A 36 -4.17 -2.31 -5.83
N ALA A 37 -5.24 -2.71 -5.15
CA ALA A 37 -5.20 -3.81 -4.18
C ALA A 37 -4.72 -5.13 -4.84
N LYS A 38 -5.20 -5.42 -6.06
CA LYS A 38 -4.71 -6.56 -6.86
C LYS A 38 -3.23 -6.46 -7.22
N TYR A 39 -2.76 -5.26 -7.57
CA TYR A 39 -1.35 -5.01 -7.88
C TYR A 39 -0.43 -5.24 -6.67
N TYR A 40 -0.81 -4.78 -5.47
CA TYR A 40 -0.07 -5.05 -4.24
C TYR A 40 -0.38 -6.44 -3.64
N GLY A 41 -1.41 -7.12 -4.14
CA GLY A 41 -1.76 -8.47 -3.72
C GLY A 41 -2.43 -8.57 -2.35
N ILE A 42 -3.05 -7.48 -1.89
CA ILE A 42 -3.67 -7.35 -0.57
C ILE A 42 -5.20 -7.46 -0.66
N THR A 43 -5.84 -7.67 0.49
CA THR A 43 -7.31 -7.81 0.56
C THR A 43 -8.01 -6.49 0.85
N TYR A 44 -7.39 -5.63 1.67
CA TYR A 44 -8.00 -4.38 2.14
C TYR A 44 -7.04 -3.22 1.91
N LEU A 45 -7.56 -2.12 1.36
CA LEU A 45 -6.81 -0.90 1.14
C LEU A 45 -7.59 0.28 1.69
N VAL A 46 -6.91 1.14 2.46
CA VAL A 46 -7.46 2.39 2.96
C VAL A 46 -6.55 3.55 2.61
N GLY A 47 -7.15 4.70 2.32
CA GLY A 47 -6.41 5.95 2.13
C GLY A 47 -6.00 6.60 3.45
N GLU A 48 -5.11 7.58 3.35
CA GLU A 48 -4.61 8.37 4.49
C GLU A 48 -5.74 8.98 5.34
N GLN A 49 -6.77 9.56 4.73
CA GLN A 49 -7.90 10.15 5.46
C GLN A 49 -8.66 9.13 6.31
N THR A 50 -8.95 7.94 5.75
CA THR A 50 -9.61 6.87 6.49
C THR A 50 -8.76 6.41 7.68
N ARG A 51 -7.44 6.25 7.47
CA ARG A 51 -6.51 5.93 8.56
C ARG A 51 -6.49 7.02 9.64
N MET A 52 -6.56 8.30 9.27
CA MET A 52 -6.55 9.43 10.22
C MET A 52 -7.83 9.52 11.05
N LEU A 53 -8.98 9.11 10.49
CA LEU A 53 -10.25 9.07 11.22
C LEU A 53 -10.35 7.89 12.19
N ALA A 54 -9.55 6.84 11.98
CA ALA A 54 -9.57 5.62 12.79
C ALA A 54 -8.16 5.12 13.16
N PRO A 55 -7.30 5.95 13.78
CA PRO A 55 -5.89 5.62 13.98
C PRO A 55 -5.66 4.45 14.95
N GLU A 56 -6.60 4.20 15.87
CA GLU A 56 -6.51 3.17 16.91
C GLU A 56 -7.37 1.93 16.59
N ALA A 57 -8.03 1.90 15.43
CA ALA A 57 -8.91 0.77 15.08
C ALA A 57 -8.13 -0.54 14.87
N CYS A 58 -6.92 -0.46 14.33
CA CYS A 58 -6.01 -1.59 14.15
C CYS A 58 -4.59 -1.09 13.80
N PRO A 59 -3.56 -1.96 13.80
CA PRO A 59 -2.29 -1.66 13.16
C PRO A 59 -2.47 -1.50 11.65
N TYR A 60 -1.69 -0.59 11.04
CA TYR A 60 -1.71 -0.35 9.61
C TYR A 60 -0.31 -0.57 9.02
N ARG A 61 -0.24 -1.27 7.89
CA ARG A 61 0.93 -1.28 7.03
C ARG A 61 0.83 -0.13 6.05
N GLU A 62 1.63 0.92 6.21
CA GLU A 62 1.86 1.85 5.10
C GLU A 62 2.48 1.11 3.92
N LEU A 63 1.79 1.13 2.78
CA LEU A 63 2.18 0.35 1.62
C LEU A 63 3.00 1.15 0.63
N ASP A 64 2.46 2.30 0.20
CA ASP A 64 3.09 3.08 -0.86
C ASP A 64 2.54 4.50 -0.90
N LYS A 65 3.21 5.34 -1.68
CA LYS A 65 2.77 6.66 -2.06
C LYS A 65 2.48 6.64 -3.57
N ILE A 66 1.21 6.78 -3.95
CA ILE A 66 0.76 6.69 -5.34
C ILE A 66 0.24 8.03 -5.85
N ARG A 67 0.46 8.31 -7.14
CA ARG A 67 -0.20 9.43 -7.82
C ARG A 67 -1.49 8.94 -8.47
N VAL A 68 -2.62 9.49 -8.06
CA VAL A 68 -3.92 9.19 -8.68
C VAL A 68 -4.11 10.13 -9.86
N VAL A 69 -4.36 9.57 -11.05
CA VAL A 69 -4.66 10.35 -12.26
C VAL A 69 -5.81 11.34 -11.98
N GLY A 70 -5.51 12.63 -12.08
CA GLY A 70 -6.44 13.73 -11.78
C GLY A 70 -6.17 14.46 -10.45
N LYS A 71 -5.28 13.95 -9.59
CA LYS A 71 -4.76 14.67 -8.41
C LYS A 71 -3.26 14.90 -8.59
N HIS A 72 -2.82 16.15 -8.47
CA HIS A 72 -1.39 16.49 -8.56
C HIS A 72 -0.58 16.02 -7.34
N LEU A 73 -1.25 15.85 -6.20
CA LEU A 73 -0.61 15.45 -4.95
C LEU A 73 -0.59 13.92 -4.81
N PRO A 74 0.56 13.35 -4.43
CA PRO A 74 0.64 11.93 -4.12
C PRO A 74 -0.17 11.59 -2.87
N VAL A 75 -0.81 10.43 -2.87
CA VAL A 75 -1.64 9.90 -1.78
C VAL A 75 -0.97 8.67 -1.19
N THR A 76 -0.86 8.63 0.13
CA THR A 76 -0.37 7.45 0.85
C THR A 76 -1.50 6.43 1.03
N ILE A 77 -1.19 5.17 0.72
CA ILE A 77 -2.11 4.04 0.89
C ILE A 77 -1.64 3.13 2.02
N TYR A 78 -2.60 2.57 2.73
CA TYR A 78 -2.40 1.73 3.89
C TYR A 78 -3.18 0.43 3.76
N GLU A 79 -2.64 -0.64 4.31
CA GLU A 79 -3.34 -1.91 4.51
C GLU A 79 -3.62 -2.12 6.00
N PRO A 80 -4.90 -2.17 6.40
CA PRO A 80 -5.31 -2.56 7.74
C PRO A 80 -4.86 -4.00 8.06
N GLN A 81 -4.18 -4.19 9.19
CA GLN A 81 -3.69 -5.51 9.62
C GLN A 81 -4.71 -6.17 10.54
N VAL A 82 -5.76 -6.72 9.94
CA VAL A 82 -6.89 -7.35 10.64
C VAL A 82 -7.13 -8.76 10.11
N GLY A 83 -7.40 -9.70 11.03
CA GLY A 83 -7.77 -11.07 10.70
C GLY A 83 -6.61 -11.98 10.30
N PRO A 84 -6.90 -13.14 9.69
CA PRO A 84 -5.90 -14.12 9.29
C PRO A 84 -4.93 -13.53 8.25
N GLY A 85 -3.63 -13.68 8.48
CA GLY A 85 -2.57 -13.12 7.62
C GLY A 85 -2.12 -11.72 8.00
N ALA A 86 -2.68 -11.12 9.07
CA ALA A 86 -2.14 -9.90 9.65
C ALA A 86 -0.69 -10.09 10.09
N LEU A 87 0.16 -9.13 9.73
CA LEU A 87 1.58 -9.15 10.09
C LEU A 87 1.78 -8.93 11.58
N SER A 88 2.84 -9.54 12.12
CA SER A 88 3.29 -9.22 13.48
C SER A 88 3.83 -7.79 13.55
N SER A 89 3.90 -7.22 14.75
CA SER A 89 4.51 -5.89 14.96
C SER A 89 5.97 -5.84 14.49
N ALA A 90 6.72 -6.93 14.64
CA ALA A 90 8.11 -7.04 14.17
C ALA A 90 8.19 -7.04 12.63
N HIS A 91 7.29 -7.77 11.97
CA HIS A 91 7.21 -7.81 10.50
C HIS A 91 6.81 -6.44 9.93
N LEU A 92 5.85 -5.75 10.57
CA LEU A 92 5.46 -4.39 10.18
C LEU A 92 6.61 -3.40 10.34
N ALA A 93 7.31 -3.43 11.48
CA ALA A 93 8.44 -2.57 11.73
C ALA A 93 9.55 -2.77 10.68
N ARG A 94 9.85 -4.03 10.32
CA ARG A 94 10.83 -4.33 9.27
C ARG A 94 10.39 -3.82 7.90
N PHE A 95 9.12 -4.04 7.53
CA PHE A 95 8.59 -3.51 6.27
C PHE A 95 8.70 -1.99 6.21
N HIS A 96 8.35 -1.28 7.29
CA HIS A 96 8.46 0.17 7.36
C HIS A 96 9.91 0.67 7.34
N ALA A 97 10.85 -0.06 7.95
CA ALA A 97 12.28 0.24 7.84
C ALA A 97 12.76 0.12 6.39
N GLY A 98 12.39 -0.95 5.68
CA GLY A 98 12.68 -1.10 4.25
C GLY A 98 12.09 0.04 3.41
N LEU A 99 10.84 0.44 3.68
CA LEU A 99 10.18 1.54 2.99
C LEU A 99 10.85 2.89 3.24
N GLN A 100 11.34 3.14 4.46
CA GLN A 100 12.10 4.33 4.79
C GLN A 100 13.42 4.39 4.02
N ARG A 101 14.20 3.29 4.03
CA ARG A 101 15.46 3.18 3.29
C ARG A 101 15.26 3.35 1.79
N TYR A 102 14.19 2.76 1.25
CA TYR A 102 13.78 2.95 -0.14
C TYR A 102 13.58 4.45 -0.42
N ARG A 103 12.81 5.18 0.38
CA ARG A 103 12.61 6.62 0.16
C ARG A 103 13.89 7.46 0.31
N GLN A 104 14.86 6.97 1.09
CA GLN A 104 16.19 7.58 1.24
C GLN A 104 17.17 7.21 0.11
N ARG A 105 16.72 6.47 -0.91
CA ARG A 105 17.53 5.97 -2.03
C ARG A 105 18.61 4.97 -1.61
N GLU A 106 18.49 4.38 -0.42
CA GLU A 106 19.37 3.33 0.09
C GLU A 106 18.91 1.95 -0.42
N TRP A 107 18.83 1.78 -1.74
CA TRP A 107 18.15 0.64 -2.37
C TRP A 107 18.68 -0.74 -1.95
N ALA A 108 19.99 -0.88 -1.80
CA ALA A 108 20.60 -2.13 -1.35
C ALA A 108 20.19 -2.47 0.09
N LEU A 109 20.16 -1.49 0.98
CA LEU A 109 19.73 -1.69 2.37
C LEU A 109 18.22 -1.93 2.45
N ALA A 110 17.42 -1.23 1.62
CA ALA A 110 15.99 -1.48 1.52
C ALA A 110 15.71 -2.92 1.03
N GLN A 111 16.43 -3.37 0.00
CA GLN A 111 16.31 -4.72 -0.55
C GLN A 111 16.63 -5.79 0.50
N ASP A 112 17.64 -5.57 1.34
CA ASP A 112 17.99 -6.48 2.44
C ASP A 112 16.82 -6.64 3.43
N GLU A 113 16.22 -5.52 3.89
CA GLU A 113 15.07 -5.56 4.81
C GLU A 113 13.88 -6.33 4.23
N PHE A 114 13.55 -6.08 2.96
CA PHE A 114 12.46 -6.79 2.27
C PHE A 114 12.79 -8.26 2.02
N SER A 115 14.03 -8.59 1.66
CA SER A 115 14.44 -9.98 1.42
C SER A 115 14.48 -10.78 2.72
N ALA A 116 14.90 -10.18 3.83
CA ALA A 116 14.82 -10.79 5.15
C ALA A 116 13.35 -11.07 5.52
N LEU A 117 12.44 -10.14 5.23
CA LEU A 117 11.01 -10.35 5.45
C LEU A 117 10.45 -11.50 4.59
N LEU A 118 10.88 -11.62 3.33
CA LEU A 118 10.51 -12.73 2.45
C LEU A 118 11.08 -14.08 2.88
N GLY A 119 12.19 -14.10 3.62
CA GLY A 119 12.71 -15.32 4.24
C GLY A 119 11.76 -15.91 5.28
N GLU A 120 10.95 -15.07 5.93
CA GLU A 120 9.94 -15.48 6.91
C GLU A 120 8.53 -15.58 6.30
N LEU A 121 8.22 -14.71 5.33
CA LEU A 121 6.92 -14.54 4.69
C LEU A 121 7.06 -14.58 3.16
N PRO A 122 7.35 -15.75 2.57
CA PRO A 122 7.68 -15.86 1.15
C PRO A 122 6.56 -15.40 0.21
N ASP A 123 5.30 -15.45 0.64
CA ASP A 123 4.13 -15.02 -0.13
C ASP A 123 3.77 -13.52 0.04
N ASP A 124 4.57 -12.74 0.77
CA ASP A 124 4.30 -11.31 0.98
C ASP A 124 4.55 -10.48 -0.29
N LYS A 125 3.50 -10.30 -1.08
CA LYS A 125 3.55 -9.60 -2.37
C LYS A 125 4.09 -8.17 -2.30
N PRO A 126 3.74 -7.33 -1.29
CA PRO A 126 4.35 -6.01 -1.18
C PRO A 126 5.87 -6.05 -1.01
N SER A 127 6.41 -6.98 -0.22
CA SER A 127 7.87 -7.14 -0.09
C SER A 127 8.51 -7.60 -1.39
N GLN A 128 7.92 -8.57 -2.10
CA GLN A 128 8.39 -9.02 -3.42
C GLN A 128 8.45 -7.85 -4.42
N LEU A 129 7.41 -7.02 -4.44
CA LEU A 129 7.32 -5.85 -5.30
C LEU A 129 8.42 -4.83 -4.99
N TYR A 130 8.69 -4.55 -3.71
CA TYR A 130 9.76 -3.65 -3.34
C TYR A 130 11.17 -4.19 -3.63
N VAL A 131 11.41 -5.50 -3.49
CA VAL A 131 12.67 -6.11 -3.95
C VAL A 131 12.89 -5.85 -5.45
N GLY A 132 11.86 -6.07 -6.27
CA GLY A 132 11.93 -5.79 -7.71
C GLY A 132 12.14 -4.30 -8.04
N ARG A 133 11.53 -3.39 -7.27
CA ARG A 133 11.77 -1.94 -7.44
C ARG A 133 13.18 -1.52 -7.02
N CYS A 134 13.73 -2.11 -5.96
CA CYS A 134 15.10 -1.84 -5.53
C CYS A 134 16.08 -2.30 -6.62
N ASP A 135 15.90 -3.50 -7.17
CA ASP A 135 16.71 -4.00 -8.29
C ASP A 135 16.68 -3.04 -9.50
N TYR A 136 15.48 -2.59 -9.87
CA TYR A 136 15.31 -1.60 -10.94
C TYR A 136 16.06 -0.28 -10.64
N PHE A 137 15.93 0.29 -9.44
CA PHE A 137 16.59 1.57 -9.10
C PHE A 137 18.08 1.46 -8.79
N ILE A 138 18.59 0.27 -8.49
CA ILE A 138 20.03 0.02 -8.45
C ILE A 138 20.62 0.13 -9.86
N THR A 139 19.91 -0.36 -10.88
CA THR A 139 20.38 -0.33 -12.28
C THR A 139 20.03 0.98 -12.99
N GLN A 140 18.91 1.61 -12.62
CA GLN A 140 18.37 2.83 -13.23
C GLN A 140 17.88 3.78 -12.12
N PRO A 141 18.79 4.48 -11.44
CA PRO A 141 18.40 5.39 -10.36
C PRO A 141 17.49 6.51 -10.91
N PRO A 142 16.46 6.93 -10.16
CA PRO A 142 15.61 8.02 -10.57
C PRO A 142 16.36 9.36 -10.51
N ALA A 143 15.76 10.39 -11.09
CA ALA A 143 16.26 11.76 -11.03
C ALA A 143 16.44 12.25 -9.57
N GLU A 144 17.26 13.27 -9.37
CA GLU A 144 17.60 13.78 -8.03
C GLU A 144 16.39 14.38 -7.29
N ASP A 145 15.39 14.86 -8.04
CA ASP A 145 14.13 15.44 -7.54
C ASP A 145 13.03 14.40 -7.30
N TRP A 146 13.37 13.10 -7.29
CA TRP A 146 12.40 12.03 -7.11
C TRP A 146 11.63 12.13 -5.78
N ASP A 147 10.30 12.19 -5.89
CA ASP A 147 9.37 12.43 -4.79
C ASP A 147 8.96 11.18 -4.00
N GLY A 148 9.65 10.05 -4.22
CA GLY A 148 9.35 8.79 -3.55
C GLY A 148 8.28 7.93 -4.23
N VAL A 149 7.73 8.39 -5.38
CA VAL A 149 6.66 7.71 -6.12
C VAL A 149 7.25 6.86 -7.23
N PHE A 150 6.90 5.58 -7.26
CA PHE A 150 7.30 4.71 -8.37
C PHE A 150 6.40 4.94 -9.59
N ASN A 151 6.88 5.74 -10.55
CA ASN A 151 6.26 5.89 -11.85
C ASN A 151 6.94 4.90 -12.80
N ARG A 152 6.30 3.76 -13.07
CA ARG A 152 6.77 2.91 -14.17
C ARG A 152 6.44 3.66 -15.45
N ALA A 153 7.44 4.25 -16.10
CA ALA A 153 7.27 4.73 -17.47
C ALA A 153 6.90 3.50 -18.30
N GLU A 154 5.60 3.40 -18.64
CA GLU A 154 5.10 2.38 -19.56
C GLU A 154 5.87 2.55 -20.87
N LYS A 155 6.53 1.47 -21.31
CA LYS A 155 6.91 1.33 -22.71
C LYS A 155 5.67 1.00 -23.52
#